data_AF-A0A959Y2H1-F1
#
_entry.id   AF-A0A959Y2H1-F1
#
_cell.length_a   1.000
_cell.length_b   1.000
_cell.length_c   1.000
_cell.angle_alpha   90.00
_cell.angle_beta   90.00
_cell.angle_gamma   90.00
#
_symmetry.space_group_name_H-M   'P 1'
#
loop_
_entity.id
_entity.type
_entity.pdbx_description
1 polymer ?
#
loop_
_entity_poly.entity_id
_entity_poly.type
_entity_poly.pdbx_seq_one_letter_code
_entity_poly.pdbx_strand_id
1 'polypeptide(L)' 'MANAGPDLSVCANNANVTLAGAVTGATGGVWSGGAGSFLPNNTALNATYTPTAAEIAAGVMTLTL' A
#
# COMPACT_ATOMS: atom_id res chain seq x y z
N MET A 1 8.00 14.61 7.19
CA MET A 1 6.62 14.54 6.63
C MET A 1 6.52 13.27 5.81
N ALA A 2 5.46 12.48 5.99
CA ALA A 2 5.21 11.27 5.22
C ALA A 2 4.05 11.53 4.27
N ASN A 3 4.20 11.13 3.01
CA ASN A 3 3.17 11.25 1.99
C ASN A 3 2.99 9.86 1.36
N ALA A 4 1.81 9.28 1.49
CA ALA A 4 1.50 7.97 0.90
C ALA A 4 1.38 8.02 -0.64
N GLY A 5 1.30 9.22 -1.22
CA GLY A 5 1.04 9.41 -2.63
C GLY A 5 -0.46 9.50 -2.94
N PRO A 6 -0.83 9.55 -4.23
CA PRO A 6 -2.21 9.60 -4.67
C PRO A 6 -2.93 8.25 -4.48
N ASP A 7 -4.25 8.29 -4.45
CA ASP A 7 -5.08 7.08 -4.40
C ASP A 7 -4.82 6.19 -5.62
N LEU A 8 -4.63 4.90 -5.38
CA LEU A 8 -4.36 3.91 -6.41
C LEU A 8 -5.60 3.02 -6.55
N SER A 9 -6.13 2.95 -7.77
CA SER A 9 -7.21 2.04 -8.11
C SER A 9 -6.66 0.93 -8.98
N VAL A 10 -6.72 -0.30 -8.49
CA VAL A 10 -6.35 -1.51 -9.24
C VAL A 10 -7.58 -2.35 -9.52
N CYS A 11 -7.51 -3.13 -10.58
CA CYS A 11 -8.60 -4.00 -10.95
C CYS A 11 -8.57 -5.27 -10.08
N ALA A 12 -9.75 -5.77 -9.67
CA ALA A 12 -9.90 -6.97 -8.85
C ALA A 12 -9.19 -8.22 -9.43
N ASN A 13 -9.05 -8.30 -10.76
CA ASN A 13 -8.34 -9.38 -11.44
C ASN A 13 -6.81 -9.28 -11.34
N ASN A 14 -6.26 -8.11 -11.03
CA ASN A 14 -4.85 -7.87 -10.83
C ASN A 14 -4.65 -6.86 -9.69
N ALA A 15 -4.84 -7.33 -8.47
CA ALA A 15 -4.91 -6.50 -7.28
C ALA A 15 -3.54 -5.98 -6.81
N ASN A 16 -2.45 -6.25 -7.53
CA ASN A 16 -1.12 -5.80 -7.16
C ASN A 16 -1.02 -4.27 -7.24
N VAL A 17 -0.94 -3.61 -6.10
CA VAL A 17 -0.79 -2.15 -5.96
C VAL A 17 0.67 -1.83 -5.72
N THR A 18 1.33 -1.19 -6.68
CA THR A 18 2.67 -0.63 -6.45
C THR A 18 2.53 0.69 -5.69
N LEU A 19 2.95 0.71 -4.43
CA LEU A 19 2.93 1.90 -3.61
C LEU A 19 4.09 2.82 -4.00
N ALA A 20 3.89 4.13 -3.87
CA ALA A 20 4.89 5.14 -4.18
C ALA A 20 4.89 6.21 -3.09
N GLY A 21 5.16 5.78 -1.85
CA GLY A 21 5.26 6.67 -0.70
C GLY A 21 6.52 7.53 -0.77
N ALA A 22 6.46 8.74 -0.23
CA ALA A 22 7.60 9.64 -0.08
C ALA A 22 7.66 10.13 1.37
N VAL A 23 8.80 9.91 2.03
CA VAL A 23 9.06 10.42 3.38
C VAL A 23 10.23 11.39 3.30
N THR A 24 10.01 12.63 3.75
CA THR A 24 11.04 13.66 3.83
C THR A 24 11.44 13.86 5.28
N GLY A 25 12.74 13.68 5.58
CA GLY A 25 13.32 13.86 6.92
C GLY A 25 13.51 12.57 7.73
N ALA A 26 13.15 11.40 7.20
CA ALA A 26 13.43 10.09 7.79
C ALA A 26 13.81 9.08 6.71
N THR A 27 14.54 8.02 7.09
CA THR A 27 15.04 6.97 6.20
C THR A 27 14.01 5.93 5.76
N GLY A 28 12.74 6.07 6.20
CA GLY A 28 11.66 5.16 5.83
C GLY A 28 10.32 5.57 6.44
N GLY A 29 9.26 4.88 6.01
CA GLY A 29 7.93 4.90 6.60
C GLY A 29 7.39 3.48 6.66
N VAL A 30 6.42 3.22 7.54
CA VAL A 30 5.90 1.86 7.73
C VAL A 30 4.46 1.83 7.27
N TRP A 31 4.23 1.11 6.19
CA TRP A 31 2.88 0.85 5.71
C TRP A 31 2.10 0.04 6.74
N SER A 32 0.94 0.56 7.10
CA SER A 32 0.00 -0.06 8.00
C SER A 32 -1.41 0.13 7.48
N GLY A 33 -2.25 -0.87 7.70
CA GLY A 33 -3.57 -0.98 7.11
C GLY A 33 -3.68 -2.16 6.15
N GLY A 34 -4.91 -2.62 5.98
CA GLY A 34 -5.21 -3.80 5.19
C GLY A 34 -4.77 -5.14 5.81
N ALA A 35 -5.27 -6.22 5.23
CA ALA A 35 -5.01 -7.61 5.59
C ALA A 35 -4.14 -8.35 4.56
N GLY A 36 -3.74 -7.64 3.50
CA GLY A 36 -2.89 -8.14 2.43
C GLY A 36 -1.41 -8.25 2.81
N SER A 37 -0.57 -8.41 1.80
CA SER A 37 0.87 -8.63 1.97
C SER A 37 1.70 -7.57 1.26
N PHE A 38 2.82 -7.18 1.86
CA PHE A 38 3.75 -6.17 1.35
C PHE A 38 5.03 -6.83 0.87
N LEU A 39 5.34 -6.71 -0.42
CA LEU A 39 6.61 -7.17 -0.98
C LEU A 39 7.52 -5.98 -1.35
N PRO A 40 8.80 -5.97 -0.95
CA PRO A 40 9.50 -6.99 -0.15
C PRO A 40 9.18 -6.93 1.37
N ASN A 41 8.73 -5.78 1.87
CA ASN A 41 8.30 -5.56 3.25
C ASN A 41 7.49 -4.26 3.34
N ASN A 42 6.78 -4.05 4.45
CA ASN A 42 5.97 -2.87 4.69
C ASN A 42 6.78 -1.60 5.03
N THR A 43 8.10 -1.68 5.14
CA THR A 43 8.96 -0.52 5.38
C THR A 43 9.50 0.09 4.08
N ALA A 44 9.34 -0.62 2.96
CA ALA A 44 9.70 -0.11 1.64
C ALA A 44 8.64 0.88 1.15
N LEU A 45 9.07 2.12 0.89
CA LEU A 45 8.21 3.16 0.34
C LEU A 45 7.64 2.81 -1.04
N ASN A 46 8.39 2.00 -1.79
CA ASN A 46 8.06 1.44 -3.10
C ASN A 46 7.59 -0.02 -3.02
N ALA A 47 7.00 -0.45 -1.89
CA ALA A 47 6.48 -1.79 -1.72
C ALA A 47 5.30 -2.08 -2.67
N THR A 48 5.17 -3.32 -3.09
CA THR A 48 3.96 -3.82 -3.77
C THR A 48 3.03 -4.41 -2.72
N TYR A 49 1.88 -3.77 -2.53
CA TYR A 49 0.80 -4.30 -1.71
C TYR A 49 -0.10 -5.22 -2.54
N THR A 50 -0.35 -6.41 -2.00
CA THR A 50 -1.27 -7.38 -2.59
C THR A 50 -2.45 -7.56 -1.63
N PRO A 51 -3.61 -6.94 -1.91
CA PRO A 51 -4.83 -7.11 -1.14
C PRO A 51 -5.32 -8.55 -1.17
N THR A 52 -6.06 -8.91 -0.13
CA THR A 52 -6.79 -10.17 -0.04
C THR A 52 -8.11 -10.11 -0.81
N ALA A 53 -8.67 -11.26 -1.16
CA ALA A 53 -9.99 -11.35 -1.79
C ALA A 53 -11.10 -10.68 -0.96
N ALA A 54 -10.96 -10.64 0.37
CA ALA A 54 -11.92 -9.97 1.25
C ALA A 54 -11.91 -8.44 1.07
N GLU A 55 -10.73 -7.84 0.86
CA GLU A 55 -10.59 -6.39 0.62
C GLU A 55 -11.06 -6.00 -0.78
N ILE A 56 -10.78 -6.85 -1.77
CA ILE A 56 -11.31 -6.69 -3.13
C ILE A 56 -12.84 -6.76 -3.10
N ALA A 57 -13.41 -7.68 -2.31
CA ALA A 57 -14.86 -7.79 -2.11
C ALA A 57 -15.44 -6.61 -1.32
N ALA A 58 -14.67 -6.02 -0.40
CA ALA A 58 -15.04 -4.79 0.29
C ALA A 58 -15.01 -3.55 -0.62
N GLY A 59 -14.24 -3.60 -1.72
CA GLY A 59 -14.18 -2.58 -2.77
C GLY A 59 -13.40 -1.31 -2.40
N VAL A 60 -13.09 -1.10 -1.12
CA VAL A 60 -12.33 0.05 -0.63
C VAL A 60 -11.44 -0.38 0.54
N MET A 61 -10.21 0.12 0.56
CA MET A 61 -9.25 -0.14 1.62
C MET A 61 -8.39 1.10 1.82
N THR A 62 -8.13 1.44 3.08
CA THR A 62 -7.27 2.57 3.44
C THR A 62 -5.92 2.05 3.94
N LEU A 63 -4.86 2.60 3.36
CA LEU A 63 -3.49 2.31 3.74
C LEU A 63 -2.81 3.59 4.24
N THR A 64 -1.98 3.48 5.26
CA THR A 64 -1.29 4.59 5.94
C THR A 64 0.21 4.32 6.02
N LEU A 65 1.02 5.39 6.03
CA LEU A 65 2.49 5.37 6.01
C LEU A 65 3.11 6.10 7.20
#